data_AF-A0AAV1ST06-F1
#
_entry.id   AF-A0AAV1ST06-F1
#
_cell.length_a   1.000
_cell.length_b   1.000
_cell.length_c   1.000
_cell.angle_alpha   90.00
_cell.angle_beta   90.00
_cell.angle_gamma   90.00
#
_symmetry.space_group_name_H-M   'P 1'
#
loop_
_entity.id
_entity.type
_entity.pdbx_description
1 polymer ?
#
loop_
_entity_poly.entity_id
_entity_poly.type
_entity_poly.pdbx_seq_one_letter_code
_entity_poly.pdbx_strand_id
1 'polypeptide(L)'
;MKYGKRFRDEVERTLPEWKGQFICYKRLKKQLKLINPRLSRGRRMHNHWSRFATGRFLDVNNFRERIGFTRLLDSELNKVNTFYFDKEEDYIIRLKELQLRAENLDCNEEKLQVQQDILNFHAEMVLLLHYSVLNFTGLVKIVKKHNKRTGTSFQFSSLPRVMQQPFFSTDLLYKLMRKCETMLDELFLP
;
A
#
# COMPACT_ATOMS: atom_id res chain seq x y z
N MET A 1 -7.65 8.35 10.94
CA MET A 1 -6.77 8.43 12.11
C MET A 1 -5.75 9.52 11.87
N LYS A 2 -5.30 10.20 12.93
CA LYS A 2 -4.35 11.31 12.84
C LYS A 2 -2.96 10.84 12.36
N TYR A 3 -2.49 9.66 12.82
CA TYR A 3 -1.19 9.09 12.47
C TYR A 3 -0.95 8.93 10.96
N GLY A 4 -1.79 8.15 10.26
CA GLY A 4 -1.57 7.91 8.84
C GLY A 4 -1.71 9.15 7.95
N LYS A 5 -2.32 10.25 8.44
CA LYS A 5 -2.27 11.54 7.72
C LYS A 5 -0.90 12.19 7.94
N ARG A 6 -0.48 12.34 9.20
CA ARG A 6 0.82 12.90 9.57
C ARG A 6 1.98 12.19 8.87
N PHE A 7 1.98 10.86 8.84
CA PHE A 7 3.04 10.10 8.16
C PHE A 7 3.08 10.39 6.66
N ARG A 8 1.92 10.46 5.98
CA ARG A 8 1.91 10.82 4.55
C ARG A 8 2.40 12.24 4.33
N ASP A 9 1.95 13.18 5.16
CA ASP A 9 2.38 14.57 5.06
C ASP A 9 3.92 14.68 5.27
N GLU A 10 4.49 13.87 6.17
CA GLU A 10 5.93 13.80 6.42
C GLU A 10 6.70 13.13 5.27
N VAL A 11 6.25 11.98 4.79
CA VAL A 11 6.87 11.31 3.64
C VAL A 11 6.82 12.19 2.39
N GLU A 12 5.71 12.89 2.13
CA GLU A 12 5.63 13.82 1.00
C GLU A 12 6.57 15.03 1.14
N ARG A 13 6.96 15.38 2.38
CA ARG A 13 7.93 16.44 2.66
C ARG A 13 9.36 15.97 2.47
N THR A 14 9.68 14.75 2.90
CA THR A 14 11.05 14.19 2.84
C THR A 14 11.36 13.52 1.52
N LEU A 15 10.38 12.85 0.92
CA LEU A 15 10.47 12.04 -0.31
C LEU A 15 9.29 12.39 -1.24
N PRO A 16 9.35 13.52 -1.97
CA PRO A 16 8.27 13.99 -2.82
C PRO A 16 7.83 12.97 -3.89
N GLU A 17 8.72 12.07 -4.31
CA GLU A 17 8.45 11.04 -5.31
C GLU A 17 7.47 9.95 -4.82
N TRP A 18 7.25 9.84 -3.50
CA TRP A 18 6.28 8.91 -2.90
C TRP A 18 4.87 9.48 -2.89
N LYS A 19 4.72 10.76 -3.26
CA LYS A 19 3.43 11.45 -3.29
C LYS A 19 2.48 10.77 -4.25
N GLY A 20 1.28 10.45 -3.75
CA GLY A 20 0.25 9.78 -4.55
C GLY A 20 0.43 8.27 -4.73
N GLN A 21 1.53 7.70 -4.22
CA GLN A 21 1.81 6.25 -4.31
C GLN A 21 1.03 5.43 -3.29
N PHE A 22 0.48 6.05 -2.24
CA PHE A 22 -0.40 5.38 -1.28
C PHE A 22 -1.78 5.06 -1.87
N ILE A 23 -2.46 4.03 -1.34
CA ILE A 23 -3.86 3.73 -1.66
C ILE A 23 -4.73 4.97 -1.45
N CYS A 24 -5.45 5.38 -2.50
CA CYS A 24 -6.36 6.51 -2.44
C CYS A 24 -7.68 6.15 -1.74
N TYR A 25 -7.62 6.04 -0.40
CA TYR A 25 -8.75 5.66 0.44
C TYR A 25 -9.99 6.55 0.22
N LYS A 26 -9.78 7.84 -0.09
CA LYS A 26 -10.87 8.78 -0.39
C LYS A 26 -11.63 8.39 -1.66
N ARG A 27 -10.95 8.02 -2.75
CA ARG A 27 -11.58 7.58 -4.01
C ARG A 27 -12.35 6.29 -3.81
N LEU A 28 -11.72 5.30 -3.17
CA LEU A 28 -12.38 4.02 -2.84
C LEU A 28 -13.64 4.21 -1.99
N LYS A 29 -13.59 5.09 -0.98
CA LYS A 29 -14.75 5.40 -0.15
C LYS A 29 -15.85 6.10 -0.94
N LYS A 30 -15.53 6.96 -1.92
CA LYS A 30 -16.51 7.59 -2.80
C LYS A 30 -17.19 6.55 -3.68
N GLN A 31 -16.43 5.67 -4.33
CA GLN A 31 -17.00 4.58 -5.14
C GLN A 31 -17.90 3.66 -4.32
N LEU A 32 -17.47 3.32 -3.10
CA LEU A 32 -18.26 2.51 -2.19
C LEU A 32 -19.61 3.16 -1.82
N LYS A 33 -19.71 4.50 -1.83
CA LYS A 33 -20.98 5.18 -1.54
C LYS A 33 -22.02 4.99 -2.64
N LEU A 34 -21.60 4.71 -3.88
CA LEU A 34 -22.51 4.48 -5.01
C LEU A 34 -23.23 3.13 -4.89
N ILE A 35 -22.62 2.16 -4.20
CA ILE A 35 -23.26 0.88 -3.92
C ILE A 35 -24.44 1.07 -2.95
N ASN A 36 -25.63 0.74 -3.44
CA ASN A 36 -26.89 0.90 -2.72
C ASN A 36 -27.16 -0.31 -1.81
N PRO A 37 -27.21 -0.14 -0.47
CA PRO A 37 -27.38 -1.25 0.47
C PRO A 37 -28.77 -1.90 0.45
N ARG A 38 -29.76 -1.28 -0.19
CA ARG A 38 -31.17 -1.68 -0.12
C ARG A 38 -31.50 -3.01 -0.81
N LEU A 39 -30.67 -3.50 -1.73
CA LEU A 39 -30.91 -4.76 -2.44
C LEU A 39 -30.35 -5.99 -1.71
N SER A 40 -29.48 -5.82 -0.71
CA SER A 40 -28.87 -6.95 0.01
C SER A 40 -29.58 -7.33 1.31
N ARG A 41 -30.51 -6.49 1.79
CA ARG A 41 -31.45 -6.86 2.85
C ARG A 41 -32.76 -7.22 2.18
N GLY A 42 -33.10 -8.51 2.16
CA GLY A 42 -34.44 -9.00 1.80
C GLY A 42 -35.50 -8.49 2.78
N ARG A 43 -35.82 -7.20 2.76
CA ARG A 43 -37.08 -6.70 3.31
C ARG A 43 -38.13 -6.86 2.23
N ARG A 44 -39.04 -7.81 2.45
CA ARG A 44 -40.33 -7.89 1.78
C ARG A 44 -41.03 -6.53 1.96
N MET A 45 -40.85 -5.61 1.03
CA MET A 45 -41.77 -4.49 0.90
C MET A 45 -43.02 -5.07 0.25
N HIS A 46 -44.06 -5.27 1.05
CA HIS A 46 -45.42 -5.23 0.57
C HIS A 46 -45.64 -3.76 0.18
N ASN A 47 -45.65 -3.47 -1.12
CA ASN A 47 -46.48 -2.41 -1.69
C ASN A 47 -46.36 -2.42 -3.21
N HIS A 48 -47.54 -2.26 -3.79
CA HIS A 48 -47.95 -2.43 -5.16
C HIS A 48 -47.51 -1.22 -6.00
N TRP A 49 -46.22 -1.12 -6.33
CA TRP A 49 -45.73 -0.15 -7.30
C TRP A 49 -44.94 -0.89 -8.39
N SER A 50 -45.31 -0.63 -9.64
CA SER A 50 -44.90 -1.33 -10.87
C SER A 50 -43.44 -1.83 -10.85
N ARG A 51 -43.26 -3.15 -10.76
CA ARG A 51 -42.15 -3.75 -9.98
C ARG A 51 -41.08 -4.50 -10.78
N PHE A 52 -41.22 -4.62 -12.10
CA PHE A 52 -40.33 -5.49 -12.90
C PHE A 52 -39.24 -4.75 -13.69
N ALA A 53 -39.45 -3.48 -14.05
CA ALA A 53 -38.44 -2.67 -14.76
C ALA A 53 -37.45 -2.00 -13.80
N THR A 54 -37.97 -1.40 -12.71
CA THR A 54 -37.18 -0.68 -11.70
C THR A 54 -36.28 -1.60 -10.88
N GLY A 55 -36.75 -2.82 -10.56
CA GLY A 55 -35.96 -3.80 -9.81
C GLY A 55 -34.73 -4.29 -10.57
N ARG A 56 -34.90 -4.69 -11.85
CA ARG A 56 -33.79 -5.12 -12.72
C ARG A 56 -32.80 -3.98 -12.99
N PHE A 57 -33.28 -2.76 -13.25
CA PHE A 57 -32.41 -1.61 -13.48
C PHE A 57 -31.57 -1.25 -12.23
N LEU A 58 -32.16 -1.33 -11.03
CA LEU A 58 -31.44 -1.11 -9.77
C LEU A 58 -30.40 -2.20 -9.50
N ASP A 59 -30.70 -3.46 -9.84
CA ASP A 59 -29.79 -4.59 -9.66
C ASP A 59 -28.59 -4.53 -10.60
N VAL A 60 -28.82 -4.24 -11.89
CA VAL A 60 -27.77 -4.02 -12.90
C VAL A 60 -26.86 -2.85 -12.51
N ASN A 61 -27.43 -1.74 -12.02
CA ASN A 61 -26.63 -0.61 -11.54
C ASN A 61 -25.79 -0.98 -10.32
N ASN A 62 -26.34 -1.70 -9.35
CA ASN A 62 -25.59 -2.15 -8.19
C ASN A 62 -24.47 -3.13 -8.57
N PHE A 63 -24.71 -4.02 -9.53
CA PHE A 63 -23.69 -4.91 -10.08
C PHE A 63 -22.57 -4.11 -10.75
N ARG A 64 -22.91 -3.11 -11.57
CA ARG A 64 -21.94 -2.21 -12.20
C ARG A 64 -21.10 -1.45 -11.17
N GLU A 65 -21.72 -0.92 -10.12
CA GLU A 65 -20.99 -0.20 -9.07
C GLU A 65 -20.09 -1.12 -8.23
N ARG A 66 -20.51 -2.37 -7.99
CA ARG A 66 -19.66 -3.40 -7.35
C ARG A 66 -18.44 -3.72 -8.22
N ILE A 67 -18.63 -3.94 -9.52
CA ILE A 67 -17.51 -4.12 -10.47
C ILE A 67 -16.60 -2.89 -10.47
N GLY A 68 -17.18 -1.69 -10.51
CA GLY A 68 -16.42 -0.44 -10.48
C GLY A 68 -15.57 -0.28 -9.24
N PHE A 69 -16.09 -0.67 -8.06
CA PHE A 69 -15.31 -0.71 -6.82
C PHE A 69 -14.17 -1.72 -6.89
N THR A 70 -14.42 -2.95 -7.34
CA THR A 70 -13.38 -3.99 -7.47
C THR A 70 -12.27 -3.54 -8.43
N ARG A 71 -12.62 -3.05 -9.62
CA ARG A 71 -11.64 -2.56 -10.60
C ARG A 71 -10.80 -1.40 -10.06
N LEU A 72 -11.42 -0.48 -9.32
CA LEU A 72 -10.71 0.63 -8.69
C LEU A 72 -9.76 0.13 -7.58
N LEU A 73 -10.19 -0.85 -6.78
CA LEU A 73 -9.36 -1.44 -5.76
C LEU A 73 -8.15 -2.16 -6.36
N ASP A 74 -8.36 -2.96 -7.40
CA ASP A 74 -7.28 -3.67 -8.11
C ASP A 74 -6.27 -2.68 -8.72
N SER A 75 -6.75 -1.58 -9.32
CA SER A 75 -5.87 -0.52 -9.84
C SER A 75 -5.05 0.15 -8.74
N GLU A 76 -5.64 0.44 -7.57
CA GLU A 76 -4.90 1.03 -6.46
C GLU A 76 -3.91 0.03 -5.84
N LEU A 77 -4.22 -1.27 -5.84
CA LEU A 77 -3.30 -2.32 -5.38
C LEU A 77 -2.12 -2.49 -6.34
N ASN A 78 -2.37 -2.58 -7.65
CA ASN A 78 -1.31 -2.67 -8.66
C ASN A 78 -0.35 -1.49 -8.56
N LYS A 79 -0.86 -0.27 -8.41
CA LYS A 79 -0.03 0.92 -8.20
C LYS A 79 0.90 0.78 -6.99
N VAL A 80 0.36 0.35 -5.84
CA VAL A 80 1.14 0.17 -4.61
C VAL A 80 2.17 -0.95 -4.76
N ASN A 81 1.81 -2.05 -5.42
CA ASN A 81 2.73 -3.15 -5.70
C ASN A 81 3.89 -2.72 -6.58
N THR A 82 3.58 -2.05 -7.70
CA THR A 82 4.60 -1.56 -8.63
C THR A 82 5.55 -0.63 -7.91
N PHE A 83 5.04 0.38 -7.21
CA PHE A 83 5.89 1.30 -6.45
C PHE A 83 6.79 0.58 -5.42
N TYR A 84 6.23 -0.37 -4.66
CA TYR A 84 6.99 -1.09 -3.65
C TYR A 84 8.09 -1.97 -4.29
N PHE A 85 7.76 -2.66 -5.38
CA PHE A 85 8.70 -3.52 -6.10
C PHE A 85 9.83 -2.71 -6.73
N ASP A 86 9.51 -1.60 -7.41
CA ASP A 86 10.51 -0.70 -7.99
C ASP A 86 11.48 -0.18 -6.91
N LYS A 87 10.96 0.16 -5.72
CA LYS A 87 11.80 0.56 -4.59
C LYS A 87 12.69 -0.57 -4.06
N GLU A 88 12.20 -1.80 -4.00
CA GLU A 88 13.05 -2.93 -3.62
C GLU A 88 14.19 -3.16 -4.62
N GLU A 89 13.94 -3.00 -5.92
CA GLU A 89 14.97 -3.08 -6.95
C GLU A 89 16.01 -1.97 -6.81
N ASP A 90 15.57 -0.71 -6.65
CA ASP A 90 16.42 0.44 -6.39
C ASP A 90 17.32 0.20 -5.15
N TYR A 91 16.75 -0.39 -4.10
CA TYR A 91 17.46 -0.62 -2.84
C TYR A 91 18.50 -1.74 -2.96
N ILE A 92 18.26 -2.77 -3.78
CA ILE A 92 19.29 -3.77 -4.07
C ILE A 92 20.48 -3.13 -4.79
N ILE A 93 20.23 -2.25 -5.76
CA ILE A 93 21.28 -1.56 -6.52
C ILE A 93 22.06 -0.64 -5.58
N ARG A 94 21.36 0.22 -4.83
CA ARG A 94 21.96 1.19 -3.90
C ARG A 94 22.79 0.52 -2.80
N LEU A 95 22.35 -0.62 -2.28
CA LEU A 95 23.15 -1.37 -1.32
C LEU A 95 24.49 -1.82 -1.92
N LYS A 96 24.48 -2.35 -3.15
CA LYS A 96 25.72 -2.76 -3.83
C LYS A 96 26.66 -1.58 -4.06
N GLU A 97 26.13 -0.42 -4.47
CA GLU A 97 26.92 0.80 -4.64
C GLU A 97 27.57 1.25 -3.34
N LEU A 98 26.81 1.22 -2.22
CA LEU A 98 27.34 1.56 -0.90
C LEU A 98 28.40 0.55 -0.42
N GLN A 99 28.24 -0.74 -0.73
CA GLN A 99 29.25 -1.76 -0.42
C GLN A 99 30.56 -1.47 -1.16
N LEU A 100 30.50 -1.22 -2.47
CA LEU A 100 31.68 -0.88 -3.26
C LEU A 100 32.37 0.39 -2.74
N ARG A 101 31.60 1.41 -2.35
CA ARG A 101 32.17 2.64 -1.76
C ARG A 101 32.81 2.38 -0.40
N ALA A 102 32.25 1.49 0.42
CA ALA A 102 32.81 1.13 1.72
C ALA A 102 34.11 0.30 1.60
N GLU A 103 34.24 -0.52 0.55
CA GLU A 103 35.44 -1.32 0.28
C GLU A 103 36.63 -0.48 -0.25
N ASN A 104 36.35 0.65 -0.91
CA ASN A 104 37.34 1.51 -1.56
C ASN A 104 37.49 2.86 -0.85
N LEU A 105 37.61 2.85 0.48
CA LEU A 105 37.78 4.07 1.28
C LEU A 105 39.23 4.53 1.30
N ASP A 106 39.49 5.77 0.88
CA ASP A 106 40.84 6.34 0.84
C ASP A 106 41.14 7.22 2.07
N CYS A 107 40.11 7.79 2.71
CA CYS A 107 40.28 8.64 3.89
C CYS A 107 39.11 8.64 4.89
N ASN A 108 39.35 9.24 6.07
CA ASN A 108 38.35 9.32 7.16
C ASN A 108 37.12 10.16 6.80
N GLU A 109 37.26 11.19 5.95
CA GLU A 109 36.12 12.01 5.52
C GLU A 109 35.18 11.23 4.60
N GLU A 110 35.72 10.46 3.65
CA GLU A 110 34.95 9.55 2.82
C GLU A 110 34.27 8.46 3.65
N LYS A 111 34.97 7.92 4.67
CA LYS A 111 34.40 6.96 5.62
C LYS A 111 33.17 7.54 6.32
N LEU A 112 33.26 8.77 6.82
CA LEU A 112 32.14 9.46 7.47
C LEU A 112 30.98 9.70 6.49
N GLN A 113 31.28 10.07 5.24
CA GLN A 113 30.25 10.28 4.22
C GLN A 113 29.52 8.97 3.90
N VAL A 114 30.25 7.86 3.72
CA VAL A 114 29.64 6.55 3.47
C VAL A 114 28.79 6.10 4.66
N GLN A 115 29.23 6.31 5.91
CA GLN A 115 28.42 6.05 7.10
C GLN A 115 27.10 6.83 7.10
N GLN A 116 27.14 8.13 6.79
CA GLN A 116 25.94 8.96 6.69
C GLN A 116 25.01 8.48 5.58
N ASP A 117 25.56 8.11 4.41
CA ASP A 117 24.78 7.61 3.28
C ASP A 117 24.08 6.29 3.63
N ILE A 118 24.75 5.38 4.34
CA ILE A 118 24.16 4.11 4.81
C ILE A 118 23.06 4.37 5.85
N LEU A 119 23.26 5.30 6.80
CA LEU A 119 22.24 5.66 7.78
C LEU A 119 20.99 6.27 7.13
N ASN A 120 21.17 7.18 6.17
CA ASN A 120 20.08 7.78 5.41
C ASN A 120 19.32 6.71 4.58
N PHE A 121 20.06 5.80 3.95
CA PHE A 121 19.48 4.69 3.20
C PHE A 121 18.67 3.74 4.10
N HIS A 122 19.21 3.39 5.28
CA HIS A 122 18.49 2.60 6.28
C HIS A 122 17.21 3.30 6.76
N ALA A 123 17.26 4.61 7.03
CA ALA A 123 16.09 5.40 7.39
C ALA A 123 15.02 5.40 6.28
N GLU A 124 15.43 5.47 5.01
CA GLU A 124 14.52 5.37 3.86
C GLU A 124 13.80 4.00 3.81
N MET A 125 14.53 2.90 4.05
CA MET A 125 13.94 1.56 4.12
C MET A 125 12.90 1.45 5.25
N VAL A 126 13.14 2.08 6.40
CA VAL A 126 12.14 2.14 7.49
C VAL A 126 10.87 2.88 7.05
N LEU A 127 11.00 3.95 6.26
CA LEU A 127 9.83 4.63 5.68
C LEU A 127 9.06 3.69 4.74
N LEU A 128 9.74 2.82 3.99
CA LEU A 128 9.09 1.84 3.11
C LEU A 128 8.32 0.76 3.90
N LEU A 129 8.87 0.30 5.03
CA LEU A 129 8.13 -0.57 5.97
C LEU A 129 6.83 0.09 6.46
N HIS A 130 6.90 1.36 6.86
CA HIS A 130 5.72 2.11 7.28
C HIS A 130 4.73 2.34 6.14
N TYR A 131 5.21 2.55 4.91
CA TYR A 131 4.38 2.60 3.72
C TYR A 131 3.57 1.32 3.55
N SER A 132 4.20 0.15 3.65
CA SER A 132 3.52 -1.15 3.59
C SER A 132 2.44 -1.31 4.65
N VAL A 133 2.76 -0.99 5.92
CA VAL A 133 1.81 -1.06 7.05
C VAL A 133 0.59 -0.16 6.81
N LEU A 134 0.79 1.06 6.32
CA LEU A 134 -0.31 1.99 6.09
C LEU A 134 -1.20 1.57 4.92
N ASN A 135 -0.62 1.10 3.82
CA ASN A 135 -1.38 0.61 2.67
C ASN A 135 -2.16 -0.65 3.02
N PHE A 136 -1.56 -1.60 3.73
CA PHE A 136 -2.25 -2.78 4.25
C PHE A 136 -3.42 -2.40 5.17
N THR A 137 -3.17 -1.50 6.12
CA THR A 137 -4.21 -0.99 7.02
C THR A 137 -5.35 -0.34 6.23
N GLY A 138 -5.02 0.41 5.18
CA GLY A 138 -5.98 1.03 4.25
C GLY A 138 -6.85 0.00 3.54
N LEU A 139 -6.23 -1.05 3.01
CA LEU A 139 -6.87 -2.18 2.35
C LEU A 139 -7.84 -2.91 3.30
N VAL A 140 -7.37 -3.35 4.47
CA VAL A 140 -8.22 -4.05 5.44
C VAL A 140 -9.42 -3.18 5.84
N LYS A 141 -9.20 -1.87 6.05
CA LYS A 141 -10.27 -0.94 6.42
C LYS A 141 -11.28 -0.73 5.29
N ILE A 142 -10.86 -0.67 4.02
CA ILE A 142 -11.81 -0.47 2.93
C ILE A 142 -12.61 -1.74 2.66
N VAL A 143 -11.98 -2.91 2.72
CA VAL A 143 -12.64 -4.21 2.59
C VAL A 143 -13.66 -4.42 3.71
N LYS A 144 -13.27 -4.20 4.97
CA LYS A 144 -14.22 -4.26 6.11
C LYS A 144 -15.38 -3.28 5.93
N LYS A 145 -15.12 -2.09 5.40
CA LYS A 145 -16.18 -1.10 5.13
C LYS A 145 -17.11 -1.57 4.01
N HIS A 146 -16.58 -2.20 2.97
CA HIS A 146 -17.36 -2.81 1.90
C HIS A 146 -18.30 -3.87 2.48
N ASN A 147 -17.77 -4.86 3.21
CA ASN A 147 -18.56 -5.95 3.80
C ASN A 147 -19.70 -5.43 4.67
N LYS A 148 -19.43 -4.42 5.51
CA LYS A 148 -20.44 -3.80 6.37
C LYS A 148 -21.55 -3.11 5.57
N ARG A 149 -21.23 -2.54 4.40
CA ARG A 149 -22.20 -1.81 3.57
C ARG A 149 -23.04 -2.75 2.70
N THR A 150 -22.42 -3.76 2.12
CA THR A 150 -23.10 -4.69 1.21
C THR A 150 -23.78 -5.85 1.92
N GLY A 151 -23.46 -6.11 3.19
CA GLY A 151 -23.97 -7.29 3.92
C GLY A 151 -23.46 -8.62 3.36
N THR A 152 -22.54 -8.57 2.39
CA THR A 152 -21.91 -9.74 1.77
C THR A 152 -20.44 -9.73 2.13
N SER A 153 -19.83 -10.90 2.33
CA SER A 153 -18.37 -10.97 2.31
C SER A 153 -17.89 -10.47 0.95
N PHE A 154 -16.90 -9.59 0.93
CA PHE A 154 -16.24 -9.19 -0.31
C PHE A 154 -15.52 -10.43 -0.83
N GLN A 155 -16.17 -11.09 -1.80
CA GLN A 155 -15.55 -12.16 -2.55
C GLN A 155 -14.56 -11.52 -3.49
N PHE A 156 -13.32 -11.59 -3.06
CA PHE A 156 -12.22 -11.40 -3.94
C PHE A 156 -12.02 -12.71 -4.72
N SER A 157 -12.73 -12.87 -5.84
CA SER A 157 -12.55 -14.02 -6.75
C SER A 157 -11.11 -14.12 -7.30
N SER A 158 -10.28 -13.10 -7.09
CA SER A 158 -8.88 -12.99 -7.46
C SER A 158 -7.89 -12.98 -6.26
N LEU A 159 -8.32 -13.22 -5.01
CA LEU A 159 -7.46 -13.01 -3.80
C LEU A 159 -6.53 -14.07 -3.25
N PRO A 160 -6.41 -15.30 -3.77
CA PRO A 160 -5.39 -16.18 -3.23
C PRO A 160 -3.97 -15.53 -3.18
N ARG A 161 -3.77 -14.35 -3.80
CA ARG A 161 -2.57 -13.51 -3.77
C ARG A 161 -2.54 -12.29 -2.84
N VAL A 162 -3.55 -11.87 -2.05
CA VAL A 162 -3.37 -10.67 -1.18
C VAL A 162 -2.27 -10.87 -0.15
N MET A 163 -2.20 -12.05 0.46
CA MET A 163 -1.11 -12.38 1.39
C MET A 163 0.22 -12.64 0.69
N GLN A 164 0.25 -12.58 -0.65
CA GLN A 164 1.43 -12.77 -1.49
C GLN A 164 1.76 -11.51 -2.30
N GLN A 165 1.13 -10.35 -2.04
CA GLN A 165 1.50 -9.15 -2.80
C GLN A 165 2.87 -8.65 -2.32
N PRO A 166 3.67 -8.05 -3.21
CA PRO A 166 5.01 -7.57 -2.89
C PRO A 166 5.06 -6.70 -1.62
N PHE A 167 4.13 -5.74 -1.46
CA PHE A 167 4.12 -4.86 -0.27
C PHE A 167 3.77 -5.55 1.06
N PHE A 168 3.42 -6.84 1.05
CA PHE A 168 3.28 -7.65 2.27
C PHE A 168 4.58 -8.37 2.64
N SER A 169 5.42 -8.64 1.65
CA SER A 169 6.65 -9.42 1.81
C SER A 169 7.80 -8.48 2.15
N THR A 170 7.99 -8.19 3.43
CA THR A 170 9.07 -7.30 3.91
C THR A 170 10.39 -8.02 4.16
N ASP A 171 10.48 -9.32 3.86
CA ASP A 171 11.66 -10.15 4.16
C ASP A 171 12.92 -9.65 3.45
N LEU A 172 12.79 -9.21 2.20
CA LEU A 172 13.90 -8.64 1.45
C LEU A 172 14.39 -7.35 2.13
N LEU A 173 13.45 -6.45 2.46
CA LEU A 173 13.76 -5.19 3.12
C LEU A 173 14.48 -5.41 4.47
N TYR A 174 14.02 -6.36 5.29
CA TYR A 174 14.72 -6.74 6.52
C TYR A 174 16.14 -7.26 6.26
N LYS A 175 16.34 -8.09 5.21
CA LYS A 175 17.69 -8.56 4.84
C LYS A 175 18.60 -7.41 4.42
N LEU A 176 18.09 -6.44 3.65
CA LEU A 176 18.86 -5.26 3.22
C LEU A 176 19.22 -4.37 4.42
N MET A 177 18.28 -4.15 5.34
CA MET A 177 18.51 -3.39 6.58
C MET A 177 19.58 -4.05 7.45
N ARG A 178 19.50 -5.38 7.65
CA ARG A 178 20.53 -6.13 8.38
C ARG A 178 21.92 -6.01 7.76
N LYS A 179 22.02 -5.98 6.43
CA LYS A 179 23.30 -5.75 5.75
C LYS A 179 23.82 -4.33 6.01
N CYS A 180 22.95 -3.31 6.02
CA CYS A 180 23.35 -1.95 6.39
C CYS A 180 23.86 -1.87 7.82
N GLU A 181 23.20 -2.54 8.78
CA GLU A 181 23.64 -2.62 10.18
C GLU A 181 25.05 -3.23 10.26
N THR A 182 25.29 -4.36 9.59
CA THR A 182 26.63 -4.99 9.55
C THR A 182 27.70 -4.08 8.93
N MET A 183 27.39 -3.41 7.82
CA MET A 183 28.32 -2.46 7.19
C MET A 183 28.64 -1.30 8.14
N LEU A 184 27.65 -0.77 8.86
CA LEU A 184 27.88 0.29 9.83
C LEU A 184 28.75 -0.21 10.99
N ASP A 185 28.47 -1.40 11.52
CA ASP A 185 29.28 -1.99 12.60
C ASP A 185 30.75 -2.10 12.17
N GLU A 186 31.03 -2.61 10.97
CA GLU A 186 32.38 -2.71 10.41
C GLU A 186 33.05 -1.34 10.24
N LEU A 187 32.30 -0.33 9.77
CA LEU A 187 32.81 1.02 9.59
C LEU A 187 32.97 1.77 10.92
N PHE A 188 32.22 1.45 11.97
CA PHE A 188 32.36 2.10 13.28
C PHE A 188 33.42 1.45 14.18
N LEU A 189 33.95 0.29 13.80
CA LEU A 189 35.12 -0.27 14.46
C LEU A 189 36.35 0.64 14.23
N PRO A 190 37.14 0.88 15.29
CA PRO A 190 38.32 1.76 15.26
C PRO A 190 39.46 1.19 14.43
#